data_AF-S5TH55-F1
#
_entry.id   AF-S5TH55-F1
#
_cell.length_a   1.000
_cell.length_b   1.000
_cell.length_c   1.000
_cell.angle_alpha   90.00
_cell.angle_beta   90.00
_cell.angle_gamma   90.00
#
_symmetry.space_group_name_H-M   'P 1'
#
loop_
_entity.id
_entity.type
_entity.pdbx_description
1 polymer ?
#
loop_
_entity_poly.entity_id
_entity_poly.type
_entity_poly.pdbx_seq_one_letter_code
_entity_poly.pdbx_strand_id
1 'polypeptide(L)'
;MPDVHNNHELQPTFTDVQRRVVFAETVTKDGVPVLSVDKQLPGGSSKRLLLLNKTDAQAAIRALERYLNHIYAQELNGINASLSPADMLEIFGADDDED
;
A
#
# COMPACT_ATOMS: atom_id res chain seq x y z
N MET A 1 14.56 -29.47 1.01
CA MET A 1 14.51 -28.44 2.07
C MET A 1 13.08 -27.91 2.08
N PRO A 2 12.30 -28.05 3.15
CA PRO A 2 10.98 -27.45 3.18
C PRO A 2 11.14 -25.96 3.54
N ASP A 3 10.62 -25.09 2.68
CA ASP A 3 10.49 -23.66 2.96
C ASP A 3 9.67 -23.48 4.22
N VAL A 4 10.32 -23.01 5.28
CA VAL A 4 9.69 -22.71 6.56
C VAL A 4 8.79 -21.51 6.33
N HIS A 5 7.51 -21.77 6.06
CA HIS A 5 6.48 -20.74 6.05
C HIS A 5 6.32 -20.29 7.49
N ASN A 6 7.10 -19.28 7.87
CA ASN A 6 6.97 -18.63 9.15
C ASN A 6 5.62 -17.90 9.11
N ASN A 7 4.59 -18.57 9.61
CA ASN A 7 3.26 -18.03 9.84
C ASN A 7 3.34 -17.00 10.99
N HIS A 8 4.08 -15.90 10.80
CA HIS A 8 3.72 -14.68 11.49
C HIS A 8 2.43 -14.24 10.82
N GLU A 9 1.36 -14.14 11.61
CA GLU A 9 0.20 -13.35 11.24
C GLU A 9 0.71 -11.93 10.95
N LEU A 10 1.08 -11.68 9.70
CA LEU A 10 1.60 -10.39 9.25
C LEU A 10 0.49 -9.40 9.60
N GLN A 11 0.75 -8.52 10.57
CA GLN A 11 -0.19 -7.44 10.82
C GLN A 11 -0.22 -6.57 9.56
N PRO A 12 -1.41 -6.16 9.11
CA PRO A 12 -1.52 -5.34 7.92
C PRO A 12 -0.69 -4.06 8.11
N THR A 13 0.17 -3.77 7.14
CA THR A 13 1.04 -2.59 7.22
C THR A 13 0.21 -1.33 6.97
N PHE A 14 -0.68 -1.37 5.98
CA PHE A 14 -1.66 -0.34 5.71
C PHE A 14 -2.78 -0.88 4.82
N THR A 15 -3.82 -0.08 4.65
CA THR A 15 -4.90 -0.33 3.68
C THR A 15 -4.82 0.72 2.59
N ASP A 16 -4.94 0.33 1.32
CA ASP A 16 -4.98 1.31 0.24
C ASP A 16 -6.36 1.99 0.11
N VAL A 17 -6.46 2.99 -0.76
CA VAL A 17 -7.71 3.75 -0.98
C VAL A 17 -8.86 2.87 -1.50
N GLN A 18 -8.56 1.69 -2.06
CA GLN A 18 -9.55 0.70 -2.52
C GLN A 18 -9.90 -0.30 -1.41
N ARG A 19 -9.56 -0.01 -0.15
CA ARG A 19 -9.81 -0.85 1.02
C ARG A 19 -9.15 -2.22 0.98
N ARG A 20 -8.06 -2.37 0.22
CA ARG A 20 -7.30 -3.63 0.16
C ARG A 20 -6.24 -3.65 1.25
N VAL A 21 -6.17 -4.78 1.94
CA VAL A 21 -5.15 -5.01 2.96
C VAL A 21 -3.79 -5.21 2.27
N VAL A 22 -2.80 -4.41 2.67
CA VAL A 22 -1.44 -4.45 2.14
C VAL A 22 -0.46 -4.84 3.24
N PHE A 23 0.41 -5.79 2.94
CA PHE A 23 1.49 -6.26 3.79
C PHE A 23 2.82 -5.86 3.15
N ALA A 24 3.75 -5.38 3.96
CA ALA A 24 5.12 -5.12 3.55
C ALA A 24 6.09 -5.90 4.46
N GLU A 25 6.94 -6.73 3.86
CA GLU A 25 7.90 -7.56 4.57
C GLU A 25 9.27 -7.57 3.89
N THR A 26 10.34 -7.64 4.68
CA THR A 26 11.68 -7.85 4.14
C THR A 26 11.88 -9.33 3.86
N VAL A 27 12.11 -9.67 2.60
CA VAL A 27 12.38 -11.04 2.13
C VAL A 27 13.76 -11.13 1.49
N THR A 28 14.31 -12.33 1.41
CA THR A 28 15.57 -12.58 0.69
C THR A 28 15.26 -13.05 -0.71
N LYS A 29 15.77 -12.34 -1.73
CA LYS A 29 15.73 -12.75 -3.13
C LYS A 29 17.14 -12.84 -3.68
N ASP A 30 17.51 -14.01 -4.19
CA ASP A 30 18.83 -14.26 -4.77
C ASP A 30 20.00 -13.87 -3.82
N GLY A 31 19.80 -14.09 -2.51
CA GLY A 31 20.75 -13.73 -1.46
C GLY A 31 20.76 -12.26 -1.05
N VAL A 32 19.89 -11.43 -1.64
CA VAL A 32 19.80 -9.99 -1.36
C VAL A 32 18.50 -9.67 -0.63
N PRO A 33 18.55 -8.93 0.49
CA PRO A 33 17.34 -8.47 1.17
C PRO A 33 16.61 -7.41 0.32
N VAL A 34 15.32 -7.60 0.12
CA VAL A 34 14.41 -6.72 -0.62
C VAL A 34 13.10 -6.58 0.14
N LEU A 35 12.40 -5.46 -0.06
CA LEU A 35 11.06 -5.25 0.49
C LEU A 35 10.01 -5.79 -0.47
N SER A 36 9.29 -6.83 -0.05
CA SER A 36 8.07 -7.29 -0.71
C SER A 36 6.89 -6.46 -0.24
N VAL A 37 6.04 -6.02 -1.17
CA VAL A 37 4.76 -5.40 -0.86
C VAL A 37 3.68 -6.19 -1.57
N ASP A 38 2.76 -6.77 -0.82
CA ASP A 38 1.76 -7.71 -1.29
C ASP A 38 0.37 -7.25 -0.84
N LYS A 39 -0.64 -7.41 -1.70
CA LYS A 39 -2.05 -7.24 -1.31
C LYS A 39 -2.69 -8.58 -1.02
N GLN A 40 -3.60 -8.60 -0.06
CA GLN A 40 -4.51 -9.73 0.13
C GLN A 40 -5.56 -9.73 -0.98
N LEU A 41 -5.85 -10.91 -1.52
CA LEU A 41 -6.96 -11.17 -2.43
C LEU A 41 -8.14 -11.80 -1.66
N PRO A 42 -9.36 -11.69 -2.19
CA PRO A 42 -10.50 -12.48 -1.69
C PRO A 42 -10.15 -13.96 -1.65
N GLY A 43 -10.47 -14.63 -0.55
CA GLY A 43 -10.13 -16.05 -0.33
C GLY A 43 -8.76 -16.29 0.33
N GLY A 44 -8.06 -15.24 0.76
CA GLY A 44 -6.88 -15.37 1.63
C GLY A 44 -5.54 -15.58 0.93
N SER A 45 -5.53 -15.64 -0.41
CA SER A 45 -4.29 -15.60 -1.18
C SER A 45 -3.71 -14.17 -1.21
N SER A 46 -2.44 -14.03 -1.58
CA SER A 46 -1.79 -12.73 -1.74
C SER A 46 -1.26 -12.54 -3.16
N LYS A 47 -1.16 -11.28 -3.59
CA LYS A 47 -0.57 -10.88 -4.86
C LYS A 47 0.47 -9.80 -4.64
N ARG A 48 1.70 -10.06 -5.13
CA ARG A 48 2.79 -9.08 -5.11
C ARG A 48 2.47 -7.86 -5.95
N LEU A 49 2.56 -6.69 -5.33
CA LEU A 49 2.43 -5.38 -5.95
C LEU A 49 3.79 -4.80 -6.31
N LEU A 50 4.74 -4.85 -5.37
CA LEU A 50 6.09 -4.30 -5.55
C LEU A 50 7.14 -5.24 -4.96
N LEU A 51 8.34 -5.16 -5.51
CA LEU A 51 9.54 -5.75 -4.95
C LEU A 51 10.67 -4.72 -5.04
N LEU A 52 11.03 -4.13 -3.92
CA LEU A 52 11.91 -2.97 -3.89
C LEU A 52 13.27 -3.33 -3.29
N ASN A 53 14.35 -2.94 -3.97
CA ASN A 53 15.66 -2.90 -3.33
C ASN A 53 15.77 -1.66 -2.42
N LYS A 54 16.90 -1.51 -1.71
CA LYS A 54 17.13 -0.36 -0.81
C LYS A 54 16.99 1.01 -1.47
N THR A 55 17.44 1.14 -2.73
CA THR A 55 17.46 2.40 -3.45
C THR A 55 16.05 2.79 -3.87
N ASP A 56 15.28 1.83 -4.39
CA ASP A 56 13.89 2.05 -4.82
C ASP A 56 12.96 2.27 -3.62
N ALA A 57 13.21 1.58 -2.49
CA ALA A 57 12.49 1.83 -1.25
C ALA A 57 12.71 3.27 -0.75
N GLN A 58 13.94 3.78 -0.82
CA GLN A 58 14.22 5.18 -0.48
C GLN A 58 13.54 6.17 -1.44
N ALA A 59 13.46 5.84 -2.73
CA ALA A 59 12.74 6.66 -3.71
C ALA A 59 11.22 6.68 -3.42
N ALA A 60 10.65 5.54 -3.02
CA ALA A 60 9.24 5.43 -2.61
C ALA A 60 8.94 6.31 -1.38
N ILE A 61 9.80 6.30 -0.35
CA ILE A 61 9.68 7.19 0.81
C ILE A 61 9.59 8.65 0.37
N ARG A 62 10.52 9.10 -0.48
CA ARG A 62 10.53 10.49 -0.97
C ARG A 62 9.28 10.83 -1.78
N ALA A 63 8.71 9.88 -2.52
CA ALA A 63 7.47 10.07 -3.25
C ALA A 63 6.27 10.25 -2.32
N LEU A 64 6.18 9.42 -1.26
CA LEU A 64 5.15 9.52 -0.23
C LEU A 64 5.25 10.84 0.54
N GLU A 65 6.46 11.25 0.93
CA GLU A 65 6.68 12.55 1.60
C GLU A 65 6.24 13.73 0.74
N ARG A 66 6.57 13.72 -0.56
CA ARG A 66 6.11 14.77 -1.48
C ARG A 66 4.59 14.83 -1.60
N TYR A 67 3.93 13.67 -1.70
CA TYR A 67 2.48 13.60 -1.72
C TYR A 67 1.87 14.18 -0.45
N LEU A 68 2.30 13.72 0.73
CA LEU A 68 1.79 14.20 2.01
C LEU A 68 2.01 15.71 2.20
N ASN A 69 3.21 16.20 1.89
CA ASN A 69 3.50 17.64 1.95
C ASN A 69 2.57 18.45 1.05
N HIS A 70 2.24 17.94 -0.14
CA HIS A 70 1.29 18.60 -1.05
C HIS A 70 -0.12 18.65 -0.45
N ILE A 71 -0.61 17.53 0.08
CA ILE A 71 -1.94 17.46 0.71
C ILE A 71 -2.02 18.40 1.92
N TYR A 72 -1.05 18.35 2.82
CA TYR A 72 -1.04 19.24 4.00
C TYR A 72 -0.95 20.72 3.62
N ALA A 73 -0.19 21.06 2.57
CA ALA A 73 -0.16 22.43 2.06
C ALA A 73 -1.51 22.87 1.49
N GLN A 74 -2.28 21.99 0.84
CA GLN A 74 -3.63 22.29 0.38
C GLN A 74 -4.60 22.49 1.54
N GLU A 75 -4.54 21.63 2.56
CA GLU A 75 -5.37 21.74 3.77
C GLU A 75 -5.13 23.06 4.51
N LEU A 76 -3.87 23.46 4.68
CA LEU A 76 -3.51 24.74 5.32
C LEU A 76 -4.02 25.97 4.56
N ASN A 77 -4.18 25.86 3.24
CA ASN A 77 -4.71 26.92 2.38
C ASN A 77 -6.25 26.99 2.37
N GLY A 78 -6.93 26.23 3.25
CA GLY A 78 -8.39 26.22 3.36
C GLY A 78 -9.09 25.54 2.18
N ILE A 79 -8.35 24.82 1.33
CA ILE A 79 -8.91 23.93 0.33
C ILE A 79 -9.25 22.64 1.07
N ASN A 80 -10.50 22.51 1.52
CA ASN A 80 -11.00 21.34 2.25
C ASN A 80 -10.65 20.03 1.52
N ALA A 81 -9.62 19.32 1.99
CA ALA A 81 -9.31 17.96 1.57
C ALA A 81 -9.70 16.92 2.64
N SER A 82 -10.48 17.29 3.66
CA SER A 82 -11.10 16.33 4.57
C SER A 82 -12.35 15.72 3.93
N LEU A 83 -12.20 15.07 2.77
CA LEU A 83 -13.23 14.18 2.28
C LEU A 83 -13.32 13.02 3.28
N SER A 84 -14.48 12.82 3.86
CA SER A 84 -14.69 11.71 4.77
C SER A 84 -14.56 10.38 4.01
N PRO A 85 -14.33 9.24 4.69
CA PRO A 85 -14.31 7.94 4.03
C PRO A 85 -15.58 7.58 3.25
N ALA A 86 -16.70 8.25 3.52
CA ALA A 86 -17.94 8.14 2.75
C ALA A 86 -17.84 8.94 1.44
N ASP A 87 -17.35 10.17 1.49
CA ASP A 87 -17.19 11.04 0.31
C ASP A 87 -16.16 10.48 -0.67
N MET A 88 -15.08 9.85 -0.17
CA MET A 88 -14.12 9.15 -1.02
C MET A 88 -14.72 7.94 -1.74
N LEU A 89 -15.69 7.25 -1.12
CA LEU A 89 -16.37 6.10 -1.73
C LEU A 89 -17.35 6.55 -2.82
N GLU A 90 -17.99 7.70 -2.63
CA GLU A 90 -18.89 8.29 -3.61
C GLU A 90 -18.13 8.81 -4.85
N ILE A 91 -16.94 9.37 -4.65
CA ILE A 91 -16.12 9.93 -5.73
C ILE A 91 -15.34 8.85 -6.50
N PHE A 92 -14.85 7.81 -5.81
CA PHE A 92 -13.91 6.83 -6.37
C PHE A 92 -14.41 5.38 -6.34
N GLY A 93 -15.58 5.10 -5.77
CA GLY A 93 -16.15 3.74 -5.63
C GLY A 93 -17.18 3.37 -6.69
N ALA A 94 -17.42 4.22 -7.69
CA ALA A 94 -18.48 4.04 -8.69
C ALA A 94 -18.01 3.46 -10.05
N ASP A 95 -16.80 2.88 -10.13
CA ASP A 95 -16.23 2.37 -11.39
C ASP A 95 -15.95 0.85 -11.38
N ASP A 96 -16.79 0.03 -10.73
CA ASP A 96 -16.68 -1.45 -10.82
C ASP A 96 -17.98 -2.17 -11.20
N ASP A 97 -18.98 -1.47 -11.74
CA ASP A 97 -20.21 -2.07 -12.28
C ASP A 97 -20.64 -1.42 -13.63
N GLU A 98 -19.81 -1.52 -14.66
CA GLU A 98 -20.28 -1.55 -16.06
C GLU A 98 -19.54 -2.65 -16.85
N ASP A 99 -20.28 -3.76 -17.04
CA ASP A 99 -20.14 -4.92 -17.95
C ASP A 99 -19.15 -6.09 -17.67
#